data_AF-A0A1A8GXQ5-F1
#
_entry.id   AF-A0A1A8GXQ5-F1
#
_cell.length_a   1.000
_cell.length_b   1.000
_cell.length_c   1.000
_cell.angle_alpha   90.00
_cell.angle_beta   90.00
_cell.angle_gamma   90.00
#
_symmetry.space_group_name_H-M   'P 1'
#
loop_
_entity.id
_entity.type
_entity.pdbx_description
1 polymer ?
#
loop_
_entity_poly.entity_id
_entity_poly.type
_entity_poly.pdbx_seq_one_letter_code
_entity_poly.pdbx_strand_id
1 'polypeptide(L)'
;LQTQSTQKLRPELDDVTLRYVEDLLAWVEENQQRIDKAEWGTDLPSVESQLGSHRGLHQTIEDFKSKIDRARTDENQLSPVSKGKYREYLGKLDLQYGRLLNSSKSRLRNLDSLHAGLMRTS
;
A
#
# COMPACT_ATOMS: atom_id res chain seq x y z
N LEU A 1 -20.57 26.97 37.55
CA LEU A 1 -19.37 26.66 36.76
C LEU A 1 -19.40 25.19 36.36
N GLN A 2 -19.84 24.86 35.14
CA GLN A 2 -19.31 23.75 34.33
C GLN A 2 -20.06 23.70 33.01
N THR A 3 -19.53 24.41 32.01
CA THR A 3 -19.85 24.13 30.62
C THR A 3 -19.16 22.80 30.27
N GLN A 4 -19.90 21.70 30.39
CA GLN A 4 -19.49 20.43 29.81
C GLN A 4 -19.58 20.62 28.29
N SER A 5 -18.44 20.93 27.67
CA SER A 5 -18.29 20.94 26.23
C SER A 5 -18.47 19.50 25.75
N THR A 6 -19.71 19.12 25.44
CA THR A 6 -20.02 17.96 24.62
C THR A 6 -19.32 18.20 23.29
N GLN A 7 -18.10 17.68 23.17
CA GLN A 7 -17.39 17.60 21.91
C GLN A 7 -18.38 16.97 20.94
N LYS A 8 -18.81 17.75 19.94
CA LYS A 8 -19.63 17.27 18.84
C LYS A 8 -18.87 16.13 18.18
N LEU A 9 -19.10 14.91 18.66
CA LEU A 9 -18.77 13.66 18.00
C LEU A 9 -19.36 13.83 16.60
N ARG A 10 -18.50 13.92 15.58
CA ARG A 10 -18.92 13.88 14.18
C ARG A 10 -18.71 12.45 13.71
N PRO A 11 -19.61 11.50 14.02
CA PRO A 11 -19.47 10.10 13.62
C PRO A 11 -19.26 9.96 12.11
N GLU A 12 -19.81 10.87 11.31
CA GLU A 12 -19.63 10.88 9.85
C GLU A 12 -18.15 11.05 9.42
N LEU A 13 -17.34 11.84 10.13
CA LEU A 13 -15.91 11.98 9.82
C LEU A 13 -15.13 10.74 10.24
N ASP A 14 -15.52 10.14 11.36
CA ASP A 14 -14.91 8.90 11.83
C ASP A 14 -15.14 7.76 10.82
N ASP A 15 -16.38 7.61 10.34
CA ASP A 15 -16.73 6.59 9.34
C ASP A 15 -15.99 6.79 8.02
N VAL A 16 -15.91 8.03 7.50
CA VAL A 16 -15.18 8.32 6.26
C VAL A 16 -13.69 8.00 6.40
N THR A 17 -13.07 8.36 7.51
CA THR A 17 -11.64 8.13 7.73
C THR A 17 -11.36 6.63 7.95
N LEU A 18 -12.22 5.92 8.69
CA LEU A 18 -12.11 4.47 8.88
C LEU A 18 -12.25 3.73 7.55
N ARG A 19 -13.26 4.08 6.74
CA ARG A 19 -13.46 3.56 5.39
C ARG A 19 -12.23 3.78 4.52
N TYR A 20 -11.63 4.97 4.59
CA TYR A 20 -10.40 5.27 3.85
C TYR A 20 -9.26 4.31 4.18
N VAL A 21 -9.02 4.00 5.47
CA VAL A 21 -7.96 3.04 5.83
C VAL A 21 -8.31 1.61 5.44
N GLU A 22 -9.58 1.22 5.48
CA GLU A 22 -10.02 -0.08 4.96
C GLU A 22 -9.78 -0.19 3.45
N ASP A 23 -10.05 0.87 2.68
CA ASP A 23 -9.74 0.94 1.25
C ASP A 23 -8.23 0.86 1.00
N LEU A 24 -7.41 1.50 1.84
CA LEU A 24 -5.95 1.40 1.76
C LEU A 24 -5.47 -0.04 2.04
N LEU A 25 -6.06 -0.72 3.02
CA LEU A 25 -5.74 -2.12 3.32
C LEU A 25 -6.09 -3.05 2.15
N ALA A 26 -7.29 -2.89 1.60
CA ALA A 26 -7.73 -3.64 0.43
C ALA A 26 -6.78 -3.43 -0.76
N TRP A 27 -6.40 -2.18 -1.02
CA TRP A 27 -5.46 -1.85 -2.09
C TRP A 27 -4.12 -2.59 -1.92
N VAL A 28 -3.55 -2.60 -0.71
CA VAL A 28 -2.27 -3.30 -0.46
C VAL A 28 -2.41 -4.81 -0.69
N GLU A 29 -3.51 -5.41 -0.25
CA GLU A 29 -3.79 -6.83 -0.45
C GLU A 29 -3.96 -7.18 -1.93
N GLU A 30 -4.71 -6.38 -2.69
CA GLU A 30 -4.89 -6.55 -4.13
C GLU A 30 -3.55 -6.47 -4.88
N ASN A 31 -2.70 -5.50 -4.53
CA ASN A 31 -1.39 -5.35 -5.17
C ASN A 31 -0.43 -6.48 -4.79
N GLN A 32 -0.52 -7.01 -3.57
CA GLN A 32 0.26 -8.17 -3.17
C GLN A 32 -0.15 -9.40 -3.99
N GLN A 33 -1.46 -9.67 -4.09
CA GLN A 33 -1.95 -10.75 -4.94
C GLN A 33 -1.57 -10.57 -6.41
N ARG A 34 -1.54 -9.33 -6.91
CA ARG A 34 -1.11 -9.03 -8.27
C ARG A 34 0.36 -9.37 -8.49
N ILE A 35 1.23 -9.07 -7.54
CA ILE A 35 2.66 -9.42 -7.58
C ILE A 35 2.85 -10.95 -7.52
N ASP A 36 2.08 -11.63 -6.67
CA ASP A 36 2.17 -13.07 -6.47
C ASP A 36 1.69 -13.85 -7.70
N LYS A 37 0.66 -13.35 -8.40
CA LYS A 37 0.13 -13.94 -9.63
C LYS A 37 0.87 -13.49 -10.89
N ALA A 38 1.75 -12.51 -10.80
CA ALA A 38 2.43 -11.97 -11.97
C ALA A 38 3.43 -12.98 -12.55
N GLU A 39 3.45 -13.10 -13.88
CA GLU A 39 4.34 -13.99 -14.60
C GLU A 39 5.72 -13.36 -14.84
N TRP A 40 6.77 -14.18 -14.93
CA TRP A 40 8.14 -13.68 -15.09
C TRP A 40 8.52 -13.42 -16.55
N GLY A 41 7.87 -14.09 -17.51
CA GLY A 41 8.30 -14.13 -18.91
C GLY A 41 9.34 -15.21 -19.15
N THR A 42 9.30 -15.84 -20.32
CA THR A 42 10.21 -16.93 -20.72
C THR A 42 11.24 -16.52 -21.76
N ASP A 43 11.06 -15.37 -22.40
CA ASP A 43 11.95 -14.80 -23.40
C ASP A 43 12.22 -13.31 -23.11
N LEU A 44 13.23 -12.76 -23.79
CA LEU A 44 13.67 -11.38 -23.60
C LEU A 44 12.52 -10.35 -23.75
N PRO A 45 11.71 -10.34 -24.83
CA PRO A 45 10.65 -9.35 -24.98
C PRO A 45 9.53 -9.50 -23.93
N SER A 46 9.20 -10.72 -23.48
CA SER A 46 8.24 -10.92 -22.40
C SER A 46 8.76 -10.38 -21.08
N VAL A 47 10.03 -10.68 -20.73
CA VAL A 47 10.65 -10.16 -19.50
C VAL A 47 10.73 -8.63 -19.52
N GLU A 48 11.04 -8.01 -20.67
CA GLU A 48 11.02 -6.55 -20.83
C GLU A 48 9.64 -5.95 -20.62
N SER A 49 8.60 -6.58 -21.16
CA SER A 49 7.21 -6.18 -20.94
C SER A 49 6.84 -6.25 -19.46
N GLN A 50 7.21 -7.36 -18.78
CA GLN A 50 6.98 -7.53 -17.34
C GLN A 50 7.75 -6.51 -16.50
N LEU A 51 9.01 -6.21 -16.85
CA LEU A 51 9.81 -5.16 -16.22
C LEU A 51 9.15 -3.80 -16.32
N GLY A 52 8.71 -3.41 -17.52
CA GLY A 52 8.01 -2.15 -17.75
C GLY A 52 6.73 -2.04 -16.92
N SER A 53 5.89 -3.08 -16.97
CA SER A 53 4.63 -3.15 -16.21
C SER A 53 4.88 -3.07 -14.71
N HIS A 54 5.85 -3.85 -14.20
CA HIS A 54 6.15 -3.92 -12.78
C HIS A 54 6.84 -2.65 -12.26
N ARG A 55 7.63 -1.93 -13.09
CA ARG A 55 8.17 -0.60 -12.73
C ARG A 55 7.05 0.41 -12.49
N GLY A 56 6.03 0.45 -13.34
CA GLY A 56 4.85 1.31 -13.13
C GLY A 56 4.08 0.95 -11.86
N LEU A 57 3.92 -0.35 -11.60
CA LEU A 57 3.35 -0.85 -10.35
C LEU A 57 4.19 -0.43 -9.14
N HIS A 58 5.53 -0.58 -9.21
CA HIS A 58 6.44 -0.20 -8.15
C HIS A 58 6.32 1.28 -7.79
N GLN A 59 6.30 2.17 -8.79
CA GLN A 59 6.11 3.60 -8.57
C GLN A 59 4.78 3.87 -7.85
N THR A 60 3.70 3.20 -8.26
CA THR A 60 2.39 3.34 -7.61
C THR A 60 2.44 2.89 -6.14
N ILE A 61 3.20 1.83 -5.83
CA ILE A 61 3.44 1.37 -4.46
C ILE A 61 4.27 2.40 -3.69
N GLU A 62 5.28 3.03 -4.28
CA GLU A 62 6.05 4.09 -3.61
C GLU A 62 5.17 5.31 -3.29
N ASP A 63 4.38 5.77 -4.25
CA ASP A 63 3.44 6.90 -4.08
C ASP A 63 2.36 6.59 -3.03
N PHE A 64 2.02 5.32 -2.85
CA PHE A 64 1.06 4.88 -1.84
C PHE A 64 1.51 5.24 -0.42
N LYS A 65 2.82 5.35 -0.16
CA LYS A 65 3.33 5.76 1.15
C LYS A 65 2.78 7.12 1.60
N SER A 66 2.66 8.07 0.66
CA SER A 66 2.10 9.39 0.93
C SER A 66 0.65 9.33 1.40
N LYS A 67 -0.13 8.34 0.92
CA LYS A 67 -1.51 8.11 1.37
C LYS A 67 -1.56 7.60 2.81
N ILE A 68 -0.64 6.72 3.19
CA ILE A 68 -0.50 6.21 4.57
C ILE A 68 -0.11 7.35 5.52
N ASP A 69 0.87 8.16 5.15
CA ASP A 69 1.33 9.29 5.97
C ASP A 69 0.21 10.33 6.16
N ARG A 70 -0.62 10.56 5.13
CA ARG A 70 -1.83 11.38 5.23
C ARG A 70 -2.86 10.77 6.19
N ALA A 71 -3.18 9.49 6.03
CA ALA A 71 -4.11 8.78 6.92
C ALA A 71 -3.65 8.90 8.39
N ARG A 72 -2.35 8.73 8.65
CA ARG A 72 -1.78 8.90 10.00
C ARG A 72 -1.94 10.33 10.53
N THR A 73 -1.89 11.34 9.68
CA THR A 73 -2.12 12.74 10.09
C THR A 73 -3.58 12.97 10.44
N ASP A 74 -4.49 12.35 9.68
CA ASP A 74 -5.94 12.43 9.89
C ASP A 74 -6.40 11.72 11.18
N GLU A 75 -5.60 10.82 11.75
CA GLU A 75 -5.84 10.18 13.06
C GLU A 75 -6.13 11.22 14.17
N ASN A 76 -5.52 12.41 14.09
CA ASN A 76 -5.72 13.46 15.09
C ASN A 76 -7.10 14.11 15.05
N GLN A 77 -7.85 13.92 13.96
CA GLN A 77 -9.19 14.46 13.77
C GLN A 77 -10.29 13.51 14.26
N LEU A 78 -9.94 12.26 14.62
CA LEU A 78 -10.87 11.23 15.05
C LEU A 78 -11.30 11.35 16.50
N SER A 79 -12.51 10.87 16.79
CA SER A 79 -12.96 10.73 18.17
C SER A 79 -12.09 9.71 18.95
N PRO A 80 -11.95 9.87 20.29
CA PRO A 80 -11.15 8.95 21.12
C PRO A 80 -11.57 7.48 21.01
N VAL A 81 -12.86 7.22 20.74
CA VAL A 81 -13.42 5.87 20.59
C VAL A 81 -12.96 5.23 19.27
N SER A 82 -13.05 5.97 18.16
CA SER A 82 -12.66 5.49 16.83
C SER A 82 -11.13 5.41 16.65
N LYS A 83 -10.40 6.29 17.36
CA LYS A 83 -8.93 6.39 17.30
C LYS A 83 -8.22 5.09 17.65
N GLY A 84 -8.72 4.33 18.64
CA GLY A 84 -8.15 3.05 19.03
C GLY A 84 -8.18 2.02 17.88
N LYS A 85 -9.35 1.85 17.26
CA LYS A 85 -9.53 0.95 16.10
C LYS A 85 -8.73 1.42 14.89
N TYR A 86 -8.75 2.73 14.63
CA TYR A 86 -8.01 3.34 13.53
C TYR A 86 -6.49 3.09 13.62
N ARG A 87 -5.93 3.26 14.82
CA ARG A 87 -4.50 3.01 15.06
C ARG A 87 -4.12 1.55 14.85
N GLU A 88 -4.99 0.61 15.20
CA GLU A 88 -4.78 -0.81 14.91
C GLU A 88 -4.77 -1.08 13.40
N TYR A 89 -5.71 -0.48 12.66
CA TYR A 89 -5.74 -0.59 11.20
C TYR A 89 -4.53 0.05 10.52
N LEU A 90 -4.08 1.23 10.98
CA LEU A 90 -2.85 1.84 10.48
C LEU A 90 -1.63 0.94 10.75
N GLY A 91 -1.52 0.36 11.94
CA GLY A 91 -0.44 -0.57 12.25
C GLY A 91 -0.43 -1.79 11.33
N LYS A 92 -1.60 -2.35 11.01
CA LYS A 92 -1.75 -3.42 10.00
C LYS A 92 -1.36 -2.94 8.61
N LEU A 93 -1.80 -1.74 8.23
CA LEU A 93 -1.52 -1.15 6.92
C LEU A 93 -0.02 -0.94 6.72
N ASP A 94 0.70 -0.40 7.71
CA ASP A 94 2.16 -0.26 7.67
C ASP A 94 2.88 -1.60 7.48
N LEU A 95 2.44 -2.63 8.22
CA LEU A 95 2.98 -3.99 8.13
C LEU A 95 2.77 -4.59 6.73
N GLN A 96 1.53 -4.50 6.22
CA GLN A 96 1.18 -5.03 4.90
C GLN A 96 1.89 -4.25 3.78
N TYR A 97 1.94 -2.92 3.90
CA TYR A 97 2.64 -2.07 2.95
C TYR A 97 4.14 -2.36 2.89
N GLY A 98 4.78 -2.52 4.06
CA GLY A 98 6.19 -2.90 4.13
C GLY A 98 6.47 -4.24 3.46
N ARG A 99 5.58 -5.23 3.63
CA ARG A 99 5.65 -6.52 2.93
C ARG A 99 5.49 -6.34 1.42
N LEU A 100 4.48 -5.59 0.98
CA LEU A 100 4.22 -5.30 -0.43
C LEU A 100 5.43 -4.63 -1.10
N LEU A 101 6.00 -3.62 -0.46
CA LEU A 101 7.17 -2.90 -0.98
C LEU A 101 8.38 -3.83 -1.09
N ASN A 102 8.62 -4.68 -0.09
CA ASN A 102 9.71 -5.66 -0.13
C ASN A 102 9.49 -6.71 -1.23
N SER A 103 8.28 -7.23 -1.39
CA SER A 103 7.89 -8.13 -2.48
C SER A 103 8.13 -7.47 -3.84
N SER A 104 7.71 -6.21 -3.99
CA SER A 104 7.88 -5.43 -5.22
C SER A 104 9.35 -5.17 -5.56
N LYS A 105 10.18 -4.81 -4.58
CA LYS A 105 11.64 -4.62 -4.76
C LYS A 105 12.34 -5.93 -5.13
N SER A 106 11.97 -7.02 -4.47
CA SER A 106 12.54 -8.34 -4.75
C SER A 106 12.19 -8.80 -6.16
N ARG A 107 10.92 -8.59 -6.56
CA ARG A 107 10.47 -8.90 -7.92
C ARG A 107 11.18 -8.10 -8.99
N LEU A 108 11.41 -6.80 -8.79
CA LEU A 108 12.22 -5.98 -9.71
C LEU A 108 13.62 -6.57 -9.87
N ARG A 109 14.33 -6.83 -8.77
CA ARG A 109 15.70 -7.39 -8.82
C ARG A 109 15.75 -8.72 -9.54
N ASN A 110 14.78 -9.59 -9.32
CA ASN A 110 14.69 -10.88 -9.99
C ASN A 110 14.42 -10.71 -11.50
N LEU A 111 13.50 -9.82 -11.89
CA LEU A 111 13.23 -9.51 -13.30
C LEU A 111 14.46 -8.88 -14.00
N ASP A 112 15.16 -7.94 -13.36
CA ASP A 112 16.40 -7.37 -13.89
C ASP A 112 17.50 -8.44 -14.03
N SER A 113 17.57 -9.39 -13.09
CA SER A 113 18.51 -10.52 -13.16
C SER A 113 18.18 -11.48 -14.31
N LEU A 114 16.89 -11.77 -14.54
CA LEU A 114 16.40 -12.57 -15.66
C LEU A 114 16.71 -11.89 -17.00
N HIS A 115 16.42 -10.59 -17.10
CA HIS A 115 16.71 -9.79 -18.30
C HIS A 115 18.20 -9.80 -18.64
N ALA A 116 19.07 -9.52 -17.65
CA ALA A 116 20.52 -9.56 -17.85
C ALA A 116 21.04 -10.96 -18.19
N GLY A 117 20.41 -12.02 -17.67
CA GLY A 117 20.70 -13.41 -18.02
C GLY A 117 20.42 -13.68 -19.50
N LEU A 118 19.19 -13.39 -19.94
CA LEU A 118 18.72 -13.61 -21.30
C LEU A 118 19.49 -12.76 -22.33
N MET A 119 19.82 -11.51 -21.98
CA MET A 119 20.58 -10.61 -22.83
C MET A 119 22.03 -11.09 -23.06
N ARG A 120 22.65 -11.78 -22.09
CA ARG A 120 23.99 -12.35 -22.26
C ARG A 120 24.02 -13.63 -23.09
N THR A 121 22.89 -14.33 -23.15
CA THR A 121 22.75 -15.60 -23.89
C THR A 121 22.14 -15.43 -25.28
N SER A 122 21.64 -14.23 -25.60
CA SER A 122 21.11 -13.85 -26.92
C SER A 122 22.23 -13.34 -27.82
#